data_AF-A0A2W5RJX8-F1
#
_entry.id   AF-A0A2W5RJX8-F1
#
_cell.length_a   1.000
_cell.length_b   1.000
_cell.length_c   1.000
_cell.angle_alpha   90.00
_cell.angle_beta   90.00
_cell.angle_gamma   90.00
#
_symmetry.space_group_name_H-M   'P 1'
#
loop_
_entity.id
_entity.type
_entity.pdbx_description
1 polymer ?
#
loop_
_entity_poly.entity_id
_entity_poly.type
_entity_poly.pdbx_seq_one_letter_code
_entity_poly.pdbx_strand_id
1 'polypeptide(L)'
;MTTSTQKFSEFISQDDEGNIRMRLGHSTYFEKGRHIYVVNKDGTEQLITLEVHAAKSWIRENFERERAFQRKKNLAIALQRTHIPLRERREYKRRAGWVGAR
;
A
#
# COMPACT_ATOMS: atom_id res chain seq x y z
N MET A 1 16.69 -8.41 25.49
CA MET A 1 16.07 -7.14 25.05
C MET A 1 15.50 -7.38 23.66
N THR A 2 14.17 -7.35 23.50
CA THR A 2 13.52 -7.46 22.20
C THR A 2 13.53 -6.08 21.55
N THR A 3 14.47 -5.84 20.63
CA THR A 3 14.44 -4.66 19.77
C THR A 3 13.23 -4.75 18.86
N SER A 4 12.15 -4.07 19.24
CA SER A 4 11.00 -3.86 18.36
C SER A 4 11.53 -3.20 17.08
N THR A 5 11.57 -3.96 15.99
CA THR A 5 11.92 -3.44 14.66
C THR A 5 10.81 -2.48 14.27
N GLN A 6 10.98 -1.20 14.60
CA GLN A 6 10.00 -0.18 14.32
C GLN A 6 9.86 -0.06 12.81
N LYS A 7 8.71 -0.45 12.28
CA LYS A 7 8.46 -0.44 10.83
C LYS A 7 8.44 1.00 10.36
N PHE A 8 9.27 1.31 9.37
CA PHE A 8 9.31 2.65 8.76
C PHE A 8 7.98 2.99 8.07
N SER A 9 7.33 2.00 7.44
CA SER A 9 6.06 2.17 6.74
C SER A 9 4.94 1.43 7.45
N GLU A 10 3.85 2.13 7.74
CA GLU A 10 2.65 1.59 8.36
C GLU A 10 1.42 2.00 7.53
N PHE A 11 0.65 1.02 7.06
CA PHE A 11 -0.64 1.25 6.42
C PHE A 11 -1.68 1.56 7.49
N ILE A 12 -2.40 2.68 7.32
CA ILE A 12 -3.45 3.11 8.26
C ILE A 12 -4.81 2.68 7.73
N SER A 13 -5.17 3.14 6.53
CA SER A 13 -6.50 2.90 5.96
C SER A 13 -6.49 3.01 4.44
N GLN A 14 -7.50 2.41 3.83
CA GLN A 14 -7.86 2.62 2.43
C GLN A 14 -9.35 2.96 2.38
N ASP A 15 -9.69 4.04 1.68
CA ASP A 15 -11.07 4.46 1.50
C ASP A 15 -11.73 3.70 0.34
N ASP A 16 -13.06 3.77 0.21
CA ASP A 16 -13.82 3.08 -0.84
C ASP A 16 -13.43 3.53 -2.27
N GLU A 17 -12.93 4.76 -2.41
CA GLU A 17 -12.37 5.30 -3.66
C GLU A 17 -10.98 4.73 -4.00
N GLY A 18 -10.40 3.91 -3.12
CA GLY A 18 -9.07 3.35 -3.26
C GLY A 18 -7.94 4.30 -2.81
N ASN A 19 -8.28 5.45 -2.23
CA ASN A 19 -7.32 6.39 -1.62
C ASN A 19 -6.65 5.74 -0.41
N ILE A 20 -5.34 5.91 -0.26
CA ILE A 20 -4.55 5.21 0.77
C ILE A 20 -4.01 6.23 1.77
N ARG A 21 -4.09 5.90 3.06
CA ARG A 21 -3.42 6.64 4.13
C ARG A 21 -2.34 5.78 4.76
N MET A 22 -1.12 6.31 4.85
CA MET A 22 0.03 5.61 5.42
C MET A 22 0.81 6.52 6.36
N ARG A 23 1.40 5.96 7.41
CA ARG A 23 2.45 6.60 8.19
C ARG A 23 3.79 6.13 7.67
N LEU A 24 4.64 7.09 7.30
CA LEU A 24 6.02 6.85 6.89
C LEU A 24 6.95 7.59 7.86
N GLY A 25 7.70 6.85 8.65
CA GLY A 25 8.45 7.36 9.79
C GLY A 25 7.53 8.05 10.81
N HIS A 26 7.77 9.33 11.06
CA HIS A 26 6.99 10.14 12.00
C HIS A 26 5.87 10.97 11.35
N SER A 27 5.72 10.88 10.02
CA SER A 27 4.77 11.69 9.26
C SER A 27 3.66 10.82 8.68
N THR A 28 2.44 11.34 8.69
CA THR A 28 1.30 10.71 8.03
C THR A 28 1.12 11.31 6.65
N TYR A 29 0.88 10.45 5.66
CA TYR A 29 0.68 10.81 4.27
C TYR A 29 -0.65 10.24 3.80
N PHE A 30 -1.29 10.96 2.88
CA PHE A 30 -2.56 10.60 2.29
C PHE A 30 -2.48 10.73 0.78
N GLU A 31 -2.80 9.66 0.06
CA GLU A 31 -2.84 9.63 -1.39
C GLU A 31 -4.29 9.76 -1.86
N LYS A 32 -4.58 10.85 -2.57
CA LYS A 32 -5.88 11.10 -3.21
C LYS A 32 -5.72 11.12 -4.72
N GLY A 33 -6.17 10.06 -5.38
CA GLY A 33 -6.00 9.89 -6.82
C GLY A 33 -4.53 9.81 -7.26
N ARG A 34 -4.01 10.89 -7.87
CA ARG A 34 -2.62 10.98 -8.37
C ARG A 34 -1.70 11.85 -7.48
N HIS A 35 -2.27 12.49 -6.47
CA HIS A 35 -1.58 13.43 -5.60
C HIS A 35 -1.38 12.84 -4.21
N ILE A 36 -0.23 13.13 -3.62
CA ILE A 36 0.10 12.73 -2.25
C ILE A 36 0.16 13.99 -1.40
N TYR A 37 -0.51 13.95 -0.27
CA TYR A 37 -0.60 15.00 0.72
C TYR A 37 0.14 14.54 1.97
N VAL A 38 0.83 15.45 2.65
CA VAL A 38 1.29 15.24 4.01
C VAL A 38 0.21 15.75 4.96
N VAL A 39 -0.11 14.95 5.97
CA VAL A 39 -1.05 15.34 7.02
C VAL A 39 -0.23 15.97 8.14
N ASN A 40 -0.39 17.27 8.33
CA ASN A 40 0.25 18.01 9.40
C ASN A 40 -0.35 17.64 10.77
N LYS A 41 0.34 18.01 11.85
CA LYS A 41 -0.14 17.75 13.22
C LYS A 41 -1.50 18.39 13.50
N ASP A 42 -1.79 19.50 12.84
CA ASP A 42 -3.06 20.24 12.95
C ASP A 42 -4.20 19.59 12.14
N GLY A 43 -3.95 18.45 11.50
CA GLY A 43 -4.91 17.73 10.66
C GLY A 43 -5.07 18.29 9.25
N THR A 44 -4.34 19.36 8.91
CA THR A 44 -4.36 19.95 7.56
C THR A 44 -3.60 19.07 6.57
N GLU A 45 -4.17 18.91 5.37
CA GLU A 45 -3.57 18.15 4.27
C GLU A 45 -2.84 19.11 3.34
N GLN A 46 -1.52 19.00 3.29
CA GLN A 46 -0.68 19.82 2.42
C GLN A 46 -0.20 19.01 1.23
N LEU A 47 -0.48 19.50 0.02
CA LEU A 47 -0.02 18.85 -1.21
C LEU A 47 1.51 18.82 -1.25
N ILE A 48 2.06 17.64 -1.52
CA ILE A 48 3.50 17.48 -1.71
C ILE A 48 3.88 18.01 -3.09
N THR A 49 4.80 18.97 -3.13
CA THR A 49 5.31 19.53 -4.38
C THR A 49 6.19 18.52 -5.12
N LEU A 50 6.37 18.75 -6.42
CA LEU A 50 7.24 17.90 -7.25
C LEU A 50 8.68 17.85 -6.74
N GLU A 51 9.19 18.96 -6.19
CA GLU A 51 10.54 19.02 -5.61
C GLU A 51 10.69 18.08 -4.41
N VAL A 52 9.67 18.02 -3.54
CA VAL A 52 9.67 17.11 -2.39
C VAL A 52 9.55 15.66 -2.86
N HIS A 53 8.77 15.39 -3.90
CA HIS A 53 8.73 14.06 -4.51
C HIS A 53 10.08 13.64 -5.10
N ALA A 54 10.82 14.57 -5.71
CA ALA A 54 12.16 14.29 -6.23
C ALA A 54 13.17 14.05 -5.10
N ALA A 55 13.14 14.86 -4.04
CA ALA A 55 14.03 14.71 -2.89
C ALA A 55 13.71 13.47 -2.03
N LYS A 56 12.44 13.06 -2.00
CA LYS A 56 11.92 11.95 -1.18
C LYS A 56 11.15 10.96 -2.05
N SER A 57 11.82 10.37 -3.04
CA SER A 57 11.23 9.39 -3.97
C SER A 57 10.58 8.21 -3.24
N TRP A 58 11.17 7.83 -2.10
CA TRP A 58 10.68 6.75 -1.22
C TRP A 58 9.23 6.93 -0.78
N ILE A 59 8.68 8.15 -0.76
CA ILE A 59 7.25 8.36 -0.45
C ILE A 59 6.41 7.63 -1.49
N ARG A 60 6.63 7.92 -2.78
CA ARG A 60 5.86 7.33 -3.88
C ARG A 60 6.08 5.81 -3.97
N GLU A 61 7.32 5.38 -3.82
CA GLU A 61 7.68 3.95 -3.85
C GLU A 61 6.94 3.14 -2.77
N ASN A 62 6.81 3.69 -1.54
CA ASN A 62 6.07 3.02 -0.47
C ASN A 62 4.57 2.94 -0.77
N PHE A 63 3.97 4.00 -1.32
CA PHE A 63 2.57 3.98 -1.73
C PHE A 63 2.31 2.97 -2.86
N GLU A 64 3.19 2.89 -3.86
CA GLU A 64 3.07 1.91 -4.94
C GLU A 64 3.19 0.47 -4.43
N ARG A 65 4.15 0.22 -3.53
CA ARG A 65 4.34 -1.06 -2.88
C ARG A 65 3.11 -1.48 -2.07
N GLU A 66 2.57 -0.57 -1.27
CA GLU A 66 1.39 -0.83 -0.46
C GLU A 66 0.15 -1.05 -1.33
N ARG A 67 -0.04 -0.24 -2.37
CA ARG A 67 -1.12 -0.43 -3.35
C ARG A 67 -1.05 -1.81 -4.02
N ALA A 68 0.14 -2.24 -4.42
CA ALA A 68 0.34 -3.58 -4.97
C ALA A 68 0.02 -4.67 -3.94
N PHE A 69 0.40 -4.47 -2.67
CA PHE A 69 0.10 -5.39 -1.58
C PHE A 69 -1.41 -5.50 -1.32
N GLN A 70 -2.13 -4.37 -1.21
CA GLN A 70 -3.58 -4.36 -1.00
C GLN A 70 -4.34 -4.96 -2.19
N ARG A 71 -3.93 -4.67 -3.43
CA ARG A 71 -4.46 -5.37 -4.62
C ARG A 71 -4.27 -6.87 -4.53
N LYS A 72 -3.09 -7.32 -4.07
CA LYS A 72 -2.81 -8.75 -3.89
C LYS A 72 -3.68 -9.40 -2.83
N LYS A 73 -3.86 -8.71 -1.71
CA LYS A 73 -4.73 -9.13 -0.61
C LYS A 73 -6.19 -9.22 -1.05
N ASN A 74 -6.72 -8.20 -1.70
CA ASN A 74 -8.11 -8.17 -2.17
C ASN A 74 -8.39 -9.27 -3.19
N LEU A 75 -7.47 -9.52 -4.13
CA LEU A 75 -7.63 -10.64 -5.06
C LEU A 75 -7.62 -11.99 -4.33
N ALA A 76 -6.75 -12.17 -3.35
CA ALA A 76 -6.71 -13.42 -2.58
C ALA A 76 -8.01 -13.66 -1.82
N ILE A 77 -8.59 -12.63 -1.22
CA ILE A 77 -9.90 -12.67 -0.54
C ILE A 77 -11.02 -12.98 -1.55
N ALA A 78 -11.05 -12.28 -2.69
CA ALA A 78 -12.05 -12.51 -3.74
C ALA A 78 -11.99 -13.96 -4.26
N LEU A 79 -10.78 -14.46 -4.56
CA LEU A 79 -10.57 -15.85 -4.95
C LEU A 79 -10.97 -16.84 -3.87
N GLN A 80 -10.83 -16.52 -2.58
CA GLN A 80 -11.31 -17.36 -1.49
C GLN A 80 -12.84 -17.48 -1.46
N ARG A 81 -13.54 -16.39 -1.77
CA ARG A 81 -15.01 -16.34 -1.82
C ARG A 81 -15.60 -17.08 -3.02
N THR A 82 -14.82 -17.32 -4.07
CA THR A 82 -15.28 -18.13 -5.19
C THR A 82 -15.25 -19.62 -4.82
N HIS A 83 -16.26 -20.37 -5.27
CA HIS A 83 -16.32 -21.84 -5.21
C HIS A 83 -15.28 -22.53 -6.14
N ILE A 84 -14.22 -21.82 -6.53
CA ILE A 84 -13.14 -22.36 -7.35
C ILE A 84 -12.33 -23.33 -6.49
N PRO A 85 -12.20 -24.61 -6.88
CA PRO A 85 -11.37 -25.57 -6.17
C PRO A 85 -9.94 -25.08 -6.01
N LEU A 86 -9.29 -25.44 -4.89
CA LEU A 86 -7.94 -24.97 -4.52
C LEU A 86 -6.90 -25.17 -5.63
N ARG A 87 -7.03 -26.24 -6.41
CA ARG A 87 -6.14 -26.57 -7.54
C ARG A 87 -6.20 -25.51 -8.63
N GLU A 88 -7.38 -25.16 -9.11
CA GLU A 88 -7.60 -24.14 -10.14
C GLU A 88 -7.16 -22.76 -9.65
N ARG A 89 -7.43 -22.45 -8.37
CA ARG A 89 -6.97 -21.19 -7.74
C ARG A 89 -5.44 -21.07 -7.73
N ARG A 90 -4.72 -22.17 -7.46
CA ARG A 90 -3.25 -22.21 -7.49
C ARG A 90 -2.72 -22.04 -8.92
N GLU A 91 -3.33 -22.70 -9.90
CA GLU A 91 -2.94 -22.58 -11.30
C GLU A 91 -3.17 -21.18 -11.86
N TYR A 92 -4.29 -20.53 -11.52
CA TYR A 92 -4.56 -19.14 -11.87
C TYR A 92 -3.49 -18.19 -11.30
N LYS A 93 -3.17 -18.32 -10.01
CA LYS A 93 -2.13 -17.50 -9.37
C LYS A 93 -0.74 -17.70 -10.00
N ARG A 94 -0.41 -18.93 -10.42
CA ARG A 94 0.83 -19.20 -11.18
C ARG A 94 0.81 -18.52 -12.54
N ARG A 95 -0.27 -18.69 -13.33
CA ARG A 95 -0.44 -18.07 -14.66
C ARG A 95 -0.37 -16.55 -14.60
N ALA A 96 -0.94 -15.95 -13.55
CA ALA A 96 -0.91 -14.50 -13.35
C ALA A 96 0.46 -13.95 -12.90
N GLY A 97 1.45 -14.81 -12.59
CA GLY A 97 2.77 -14.40 -12.11
C GLY A 97 2.83 -14.04 -10.62
N TRP A 98 1.90 -14.53 -9.81
CA TRP A 98 1.79 -14.15 -8.38
C TRP A 98 2.52 -15.11 -7.44
N VAL A 99 2.90 -16.28 -7.93
CA VAL A 99 3.64 -17.30 -7.18
C VAL A 99 5.03 -17.40 -7.80
N GLY A 100 6.03 -16.78 -7.17
CA GLY A 100 7.40 -16.72 -7.69
C GLY A 100 8.24 -15.59 -7.10
N ALA A 101 8.41 -15.59 -5.78
CA ALA A 101 9.54 -14.95 -5.12
C ALA A 101 9.78 -15.73 -3.84
N ARG A 102 10.74 -16.67 -3.90
CA ARG A 102 11.46 -17.14 -2.73
C ARG A 102 12.66 -16.23 -2.56
#